data_AF-A0A9P8BB82-F1
#
_entry.id   AF-A0A9P8BB82-F1
#
_cell.length_a   1.000
_cell.length_b   1.000
_cell.length_c   1.000
_cell.angle_alpha   90.00
_cell.angle_beta   90.00
_cell.angle_gamma   90.00
#
_symmetry.space_group_name_H-M   'P 1'
#
loop_
_entity.id
_entity.type
_entity.pdbx_description
1 polymer ?
#
loop_
_entity_poly.entity_id
_entity_poly.type
_entity_poly.pdbx_seq_one_letter_code
_entity_poly.pdbx_strand_id
1 'polypeptide(L)'
;MEDASALVLYIATTTDSTIRPLDLSHVTPLTQTRILEFQDALRQIKEEITIFASRRSLWKWIINYDQDASKLAALKQKVADVVADIQLETVVATGHEVERLYQEQQVLIRKQQEAEVNQLVALLGTADSGSSKKPPCLDGTRVSLLKWITKWIDHPSDDSGCILCLIGAAGRGKSSVGASVAQDERASKHLGADFYFTVDQQDRNEGAIPVLARQLAWWGDGRLRIKIASALHTDRDLAQRLLEVQFRKLVQEPL
;
A
#
# COMPACT_ATOMS: atom_id res chain seq x y z
N MET A 1 50.62 37.60 -34.68
CA MET A 1 50.48 38.63 -33.62
C MET A 1 49.01 38.97 -33.33
N GLU A 2 48.06 38.62 -34.21
CA GLU A 2 46.62 38.89 -34.00
C GLU A 2 45.88 37.89 -33.09
N ASP A 3 46.30 36.62 -33.03
CA ASP A 3 45.60 35.60 -32.21
C ASP A 3 45.80 35.73 -30.69
N ALA A 4 46.92 36.30 -30.25
CA ALA A 4 47.19 36.46 -28.82
C ALA A 4 46.31 37.55 -28.19
N SER A 5 45.99 38.61 -28.93
CA SER A 5 45.14 39.71 -28.48
C SER A 5 43.68 39.28 -28.33
N ALA A 6 43.20 38.40 -29.22
CA ALA A 6 41.84 37.85 -29.14
C ALA A 6 41.66 36.92 -27.92
N LEU A 7 42.68 36.11 -27.60
CA LEU A 7 42.69 35.23 -26.43
C LEU A 7 42.73 36.01 -25.12
N VAL A 8 43.50 37.11 -25.04
CA VAL A 8 43.57 37.98 -23.86
C VAL A 8 42.25 38.72 -23.64
N LEU A 9 41.58 39.18 -24.70
CA LEU A 9 40.29 39.86 -24.61
C LEU A 9 39.16 38.90 -24.17
N TYR A 10 39.19 37.65 -24.65
CA TYR A 10 38.20 36.62 -24.28
C TYR A 10 38.35 36.17 -22.81
N ILE A 11 39.58 36.10 -22.30
CA ILE A 11 39.83 35.75 -20.88
C ILE A 11 39.39 36.92 -19.97
N ALA A 12 39.65 38.17 -20.36
CA ALA A 12 39.29 39.36 -19.57
C ALA A 12 37.77 39.59 -19.46
N THR A 13 36.99 39.27 -20.51
CA THR A 13 35.53 39.41 -20.49
C THR A 13 34.82 38.30 -19.70
N THR A 14 35.47 37.14 -19.51
CA THR A 14 34.87 36.00 -18.80
C THR A 14 35.10 36.06 -17.28
N THR A 15 36.12 36.82 -16.83
CA THR A 15 36.45 36.97 -15.40
C THR A 15 35.48 37.82 -14.58
N ASP A 16 34.58 38.57 -15.24
CA ASP A 16 33.60 39.48 -14.62
C ASP A 16 32.27 38.80 -14.26
N SER A 17 32.15 37.48 -14.45
CA SER A 17 31.04 36.73 -13.88
C SER A 17 31.24 36.63 -12.36
N THR A 18 30.52 37.49 -11.64
CA THR A 18 30.32 37.33 -10.19
C THR A 18 29.65 35.98 -9.97
N ILE A 19 30.38 35.04 -9.35
CA ILE A 19 29.82 33.77 -8.90
C ILE A 19 28.79 34.13 -7.83
N ARG A 20 27.51 34.19 -8.22
CA ARG A 20 26.42 34.37 -7.25
C ARG A 20 26.45 33.18 -6.28
N PRO A 21 26.33 33.41 -4.96
CA PRO A 21 26.17 32.31 -4.03
C PRO A 21 24.93 31.51 -4.43
N LEU A 22 25.12 30.20 -4.66
CA LEU A 22 24.01 29.30 -4.93
C LEU A 22 23.23 29.13 -3.62
N ASP A 23 21.90 29.28 -3.69
CA ASP A 23 21.02 28.94 -2.57
C ASP A 23 20.95 27.41 -2.45
N LEU A 24 21.47 26.89 -1.35
CA LEU A 24 21.62 25.46 -1.08
C LEU A 24 20.68 24.97 0.03
N SER A 25 19.70 25.78 0.43
CA SER A 25 18.78 25.49 1.54
C SER A 25 17.92 24.22 1.35
N HIS A 26 17.75 23.76 0.10
CA HIS A 26 16.98 22.57 -0.26
C HIS A 26 17.84 21.34 -0.57
N VAL A 27 19.16 21.43 -0.40
CA VAL A 27 20.11 20.38 -0.75
C VAL A 27 20.53 19.62 0.52
N THR A 28 20.76 18.32 0.40
CA THR A 28 21.24 17.48 1.50
C THR A 28 22.54 18.05 2.11
N PRO A 29 22.73 18.01 3.45
CA PRO A 29 23.87 18.64 4.12
C PRO A 29 25.24 18.18 3.59
N LEU A 30 25.33 16.90 3.19
CA LEU A 30 26.53 16.33 2.59
C LEU A 30 26.86 17.01 1.25
N THR A 31 25.88 17.11 0.36
CA THR A 31 26.03 17.68 -0.98
C THR A 31 26.23 19.20 -0.90
N GLN A 32 25.64 19.87 0.08
CA GLN A 32 25.92 21.28 0.39
C GLN A 32 27.39 21.51 0.76
N THR A 33 27.97 20.65 1.58
CA THR A 33 29.38 20.73 2.00
C THR A 33 30.32 20.56 0.80
N ARG A 34 30.03 19.60 -0.08
CA ARG A 34 30.85 19.32 -1.27
C ARG A 34 30.73 20.41 -2.34
N ILE A 35 29.56 21.03 -2.49
CA ILE A 35 29.38 22.20 -3.38
C ILE A 35 30.20 23.39 -2.89
N LEU A 36 30.27 23.60 -1.57
CA LEU A 36 31.12 24.65 -0.98
C LEU A 36 32.60 24.38 -1.21
N GLU A 37 33.06 23.13 -1.01
CA GLU A 37 34.44 22.72 -1.32
C GLU A 37 34.78 22.94 -2.81
N PHE A 38 33.85 22.63 -3.72
CA PHE A 38 34.03 22.85 -5.14
C PHE A 38 34.07 24.35 -5.51
N GLN A 39 33.20 25.17 -4.89
CA GLN A 39 33.23 26.62 -5.05
C GLN A 39 34.54 27.23 -4.55
N ASP A 40 35.07 26.76 -3.43
CA ASP A 40 36.35 27.23 -2.90
C ASP A 40 37.50 26.82 -3.82
N ALA A 41 37.49 25.60 -4.37
CA ALA A 41 38.47 25.18 -5.38
C ALA A 41 38.42 26.08 -6.63
N LEU A 42 37.23 26.39 -7.16
CA LEU A 42 37.08 27.30 -8.29
C LEU A 42 37.53 28.73 -7.97
N ARG A 43 37.29 29.20 -6.75
CA ARG A 43 37.75 30.52 -6.28
C ARG A 43 39.27 30.57 -6.22
N GLN A 44 39.90 29.53 -5.69
CA GLN A 44 41.35 29.40 -5.59
C GLN A 44 42.01 29.39 -6.98
N ILE A 45 41.42 28.69 -7.94
CA ILE A 45 41.86 28.68 -9.33
C ILE A 45 41.73 30.07 -9.96
N LYS A 46 40.62 30.77 -9.72
CA LYS A 46 40.41 32.14 -10.21
C LYS A 46 41.46 33.11 -9.65
N GLU A 47 41.79 32.99 -8.36
CA GLU A 47 42.84 33.77 -7.70
C GLU A 47 44.22 33.48 -8.28
N GLU A 48 44.55 32.21 -8.52
CA GLU A 48 45.82 31.83 -9.16
C GLU A 48 45.93 32.38 -10.59
N ILE A 49 44.85 32.33 -11.38
CA ILE A 49 44.81 32.89 -12.74
C ILE A 49 44.95 34.43 -12.73
N THR A 50 44.33 35.12 -11.77
CA THR A 50 44.44 36.58 -11.65
C THR A 50 45.82 37.01 -11.16
N ILE A 51 46.43 36.28 -10.23
CA ILE A 51 47.84 36.47 -9.84
C ILE A 51 48.77 36.20 -11.03
N PHE A 52 48.49 35.16 -11.82
CA PHE A 52 49.22 34.82 -13.05
C PHE A 52 49.16 35.94 -14.10
N ALA A 53 47.99 36.54 -14.33
CA ALA A 53 47.81 37.65 -15.27
C ALA A 53 48.59 38.93 -14.89
N SER A 54 48.98 39.07 -13.62
CA SER A 54 49.68 40.26 -13.12
C SER A 54 51.22 40.23 -13.26
N ARG A 55 51.84 39.07 -13.56
CA ARG A 55 53.31 38.90 -13.59
C ARG A 55 53.90 39.04 -14.99
N ARG A 56 54.31 40.27 -15.31
CA ARG A 56 54.84 40.83 -16.59
C ARG A 56 56.11 40.20 -17.22
N SER A 57 56.55 38.99 -16.87
CA SER A 57 57.84 38.41 -17.32
C SER A 57 57.65 37.14 -18.16
N LEU A 58 57.28 37.33 -19.43
CA LEU A 58 56.91 36.30 -20.42
C LEU A 58 58.00 35.25 -20.76
N TRP A 59 59.29 35.53 -20.53
CA TRP A 59 60.40 34.65 -20.94
C TRP A 59 60.67 33.48 -19.99
N LYS A 60 60.29 33.60 -18.71
CA LYS A 60 60.37 32.50 -17.73
C LYS A 60 59.27 31.46 -17.94
N TRP A 61 58.22 31.82 -18.70
CA TRP A 61 57.04 31.00 -18.99
C TRP A 61 57.21 30.11 -20.23
N ILE A 62 57.93 30.56 -21.26
CA ILE A 62 58.25 29.71 -22.45
C ILE A 62 58.99 28.43 -22.03
N ILE A 63 59.81 28.50 -20.98
CA ILE A 63 60.58 27.37 -20.45
C ILE A 63 59.72 26.39 -19.63
N ASN A 64 58.54 26.81 -19.13
CA ASN A 64 57.68 26.03 -18.23
C ASN A 64 56.26 25.73 -18.78
N TYR A 65 56.01 26.07 -20.05
CA TYR A 65 54.74 25.91 -20.76
C TYR A 65 54.17 24.48 -20.70
N ASP A 66 55.04 23.48 -20.80
CA ASP A 66 54.67 22.05 -20.75
C ASP A 66 54.19 21.62 -19.36
N GLN A 67 54.81 22.17 -18.31
CA GLN A 67 54.48 21.88 -16.92
C GLN A 67 53.15 22.54 -16.48
N ASP A 68 52.80 23.68 -17.06
CA ASP A 68 51.53 24.37 -16.79
C ASP A 68 50.37 23.78 -17.61
N ALA A 69 50.64 23.28 -18.83
CA ALA A 69 49.66 22.52 -19.62
C ALA A 69 49.21 21.22 -18.91
N SER A 70 50.15 20.50 -18.31
CA SER A 70 49.87 19.26 -17.55
C SER A 70 49.14 19.54 -16.23
N LYS A 71 49.43 20.65 -15.53
CA LYS A 71 48.63 21.10 -14.38
C LYS A 71 47.20 21.49 -14.77
N LEU A 72 47.03 22.21 -15.89
CA LEU A 72 45.70 22.58 -16.39
C LEU A 72 44.88 21.35 -16.78
N ALA A 73 45.52 20.33 -17.37
CA ALA A 73 44.89 19.05 -17.66
C ALA A 73 44.47 18.31 -16.38
N ALA A 74 45.35 18.26 -15.38
CA ALA A 74 45.04 17.66 -14.07
C ALA A 74 43.88 18.38 -13.37
N LEU A 75 43.83 19.71 -13.46
CA LEU A 75 42.75 20.52 -12.90
C LEU A 75 41.42 20.26 -13.61
N LYS A 76 41.42 20.20 -14.95
CA LYS A 76 40.23 19.84 -15.75
C LYS A 76 39.72 18.45 -15.38
N GLN A 77 40.62 17.48 -15.19
CA GLN A 77 40.26 16.14 -14.77
C GLN A 77 39.64 16.15 -13.36
N LYS A 78 40.25 16.86 -12.42
CA LYS A 78 39.74 16.97 -11.04
C LYS A 78 38.37 17.61 -10.97
N VAL A 79 38.10 18.62 -11.80
CA VAL A 79 36.77 19.21 -11.95
C VAL A 79 35.78 18.21 -12.55
N ALA A 80 36.17 17.47 -13.59
CA ALA A 80 35.32 16.45 -14.19
C ALA A 80 34.97 15.33 -13.19
N ASP A 81 35.94 14.88 -12.39
CA ASP A 81 35.74 13.84 -11.38
C ASP A 81 34.77 14.30 -10.27
N VAL A 82 34.91 15.54 -9.79
CA VAL A 82 34.00 16.10 -8.77
C VAL A 82 32.59 16.27 -9.35
N VAL A 83 32.45 16.73 -10.59
CA VAL A 83 31.15 16.85 -11.24
C VAL A 83 30.48 15.48 -11.41
N ALA A 84 31.24 14.46 -11.82
CA ALA A 84 30.73 13.09 -11.95
C ALA A 84 30.27 12.52 -10.61
N ASP A 85 30.99 12.81 -9.53
CA ASP A 85 30.65 12.31 -8.19
C ASP A 85 29.39 13.00 -7.63
N ILE A 86 29.26 14.32 -7.80
CA ILE A 86 28.03 15.06 -7.45
C ILE A 86 26.84 14.56 -8.28
N GLN A 87 27.04 14.29 -9.57
CA GLN A 87 26.01 13.71 -10.42
C GLN A 87 25.58 12.33 -9.93
N LEU A 88 26.53 11.46 -9.55
CA LEU A 88 26.25 10.14 -9.00
C LEU A 88 25.47 10.22 -7.68
N GLU A 89 25.90 11.05 -6.72
CA GLU A 89 25.19 11.26 -5.46
C GLU A 89 23.75 11.72 -5.70
N THR A 90 23.55 12.68 -6.61
CA THR A 90 22.22 13.21 -6.94
C THR A 90 21.34 12.13 -7.55
N VAL A 91 21.87 11.32 -8.48
CA VAL A 91 21.14 10.21 -9.10
C VAL A 91 20.78 9.13 -8.06
N VAL A 92 21.68 8.80 -7.15
CA VAL A 92 21.42 7.82 -6.09
C VAL A 92 20.37 8.36 -5.11
N ALA A 93 20.47 9.61 -4.67
CA ALA A 93 19.52 10.22 -3.76
C ALA A 93 18.10 10.33 -4.37
N THR A 94 18.01 10.76 -5.62
CA THR A 94 16.74 10.81 -6.36
C THR A 94 16.17 9.41 -6.60
N GLY A 95 17.02 8.43 -6.92
CA GLY A 95 16.60 7.02 -7.06
C GLY A 95 16.00 6.47 -5.78
N HIS A 96 16.61 6.71 -4.62
CA HIS A 96 16.06 6.32 -3.32
C HIS A 96 14.72 7.01 -3.01
N GLU A 97 14.58 8.29 -3.36
CA GLU A 97 13.32 9.01 -3.14
C GLU A 97 12.20 8.51 -4.06
N VAL A 98 12.49 8.25 -5.33
CA VAL A 98 11.53 7.66 -6.27
C VAL A 98 11.08 6.29 -5.80
N GLU A 99 12.00 5.44 -5.33
CA GLU A 99 11.66 4.14 -4.75
C GLU A 99 10.77 4.28 -3.51
N ARG A 100 11.11 5.21 -2.59
CA ARG A 100 10.27 5.51 -1.42
C ARG A 100 8.86 5.91 -1.83
N LEU A 101 8.73 6.87 -2.75
CA LEU A 101 7.45 7.34 -3.25
C LEU A 101 6.65 6.22 -3.93
N TYR A 102 7.32 5.35 -4.69
CA TYR A 102 6.68 4.20 -5.31
C TYR A 102 6.10 3.24 -4.26
N GLN A 103 6.87 2.92 -3.21
CA GLN A 103 6.41 2.07 -2.12
C GLN A 103 5.23 2.71 -1.35
N GLU A 104 5.30 4.00 -1.06
CA GLU A 104 4.20 4.74 -0.42
C GLU A 104 2.94 4.72 -1.28
N GLN A 105 3.08 4.95 -2.59
CA GLN A 105 1.98 4.90 -3.54
C GLN A 105 1.32 3.52 -3.56
N GLN A 106 2.08 2.43 -3.56
CA GLN A 106 1.54 1.06 -3.51
C GLN A 106 0.71 0.82 -2.25
N VAL A 107 1.19 1.29 -1.09
CA VAL A 107 0.46 1.20 0.18
C VAL A 107 -0.86 1.98 0.12
N LEU A 108 -0.85 3.19 -0.45
CA LEU A 108 -2.05 4.02 -0.58
C LEU A 108 -3.08 3.38 -1.52
N ILE A 109 -2.64 2.86 -2.68
CA ILE A 109 -3.53 2.15 -3.62
C ILE A 109 -4.19 0.98 -2.92
N ARG A 110 -3.41 0.17 -2.18
CA ARG A 110 -3.96 -0.96 -1.43
C ARG A 110 -4.98 -0.53 -0.38
N LYS A 111 -4.68 0.51 0.40
CA LYS A 111 -5.62 1.05 1.41
C LYS A 111 -6.91 1.54 0.76
N GLN A 112 -6.82 2.20 -0.39
CA GLN A 112 -7.97 2.69 -1.14
C GLN A 112 -8.84 1.53 -1.63
N GLN A 113 -8.25 0.49 -2.18
CA GLN A 113 -8.97 -0.72 -2.61
C GLN A 113 -9.66 -1.42 -1.44
N GLU A 114 -8.97 -1.56 -0.29
CA GLU A 114 -9.57 -2.13 0.92
C GLU A 114 -10.75 -1.29 1.42
N ALA A 115 -10.65 0.04 1.37
CA ALA A 115 -11.74 0.94 1.75
C ALA A 115 -12.95 0.84 0.81
N GLU A 116 -12.73 0.76 -0.50
CA GLU A 116 -13.80 0.57 -1.49
C GLU A 116 -14.53 -0.76 -1.28
N VAL A 117 -13.78 -1.86 -1.10
CA VAL A 117 -14.35 -3.16 -0.78
C VAL A 117 -15.19 -3.10 0.49
N ASN A 118 -14.67 -2.50 1.57
CA ASN A 118 -15.43 -2.37 2.82
C ASN A 118 -16.71 -1.53 2.65
N GLN A 119 -16.66 -0.48 1.84
CA GLN A 119 -17.82 0.35 1.52
C GLN A 119 -18.88 -0.42 0.73
N LEU A 120 -18.47 -1.22 -0.25
CA LEU A 120 -19.38 -2.04 -1.04
C LEU A 120 -20.07 -3.08 -0.17
N VAL A 121 -19.33 -3.82 0.65
CA VAL A 121 -19.95 -4.85 1.49
C VAL A 121 -20.82 -4.25 2.60
N ALA A 122 -20.60 -2.99 2.99
CA ALA A 122 -21.51 -2.27 3.89
C ALA A 122 -22.93 -2.07 3.30
N LEU A 123 -23.09 -2.11 1.97
CA LEU A 123 -24.40 -2.03 1.31
C LEU A 123 -25.33 -3.20 1.64
N LEU A 124 -24.77 -4.34 2.09
CA LEU A 124 -25.56 -5.50 2.53
C LEU A 124 -26.32 -5.24 3.86
N GLY A 125 -26.09 -4.09 4.49
CA GLY A 125 -26.84 -3.64 5.66
C GLY A 125 -26.30 -4.15 7.00
N THR A 126 -26.90 -3.65 8.08
CA THR A 126 -26.48 -3.93 9.48
C THR A 126 -27.41 -4.86 10.25
N ALA A 127 -28.33 -5.52 9.54
CA ALA A 127 -29.25 -6.47 10.15
C ALA A 127 -28.48 -7.58 10.90
N ASP A 128 -28.90 -7.82 12.13
CA ASP A 128 -28.34 -8.88 12.98
C ASP A 128 -28.89 -10.23 12.55
N SER A 129 -28.02 -11.24 12.57
CA SER A 129 -28.31 -12.68 12.44
C SER A 129 -29.47 -13.17 13.31
N GLY A 130 -29.78 -12.46 14.40
CA GLY A 130 -30.77 -12.87 15.40
C GLY A 130 -30.26 -13.97 16.35
N SER A 131 -29.04 -14.45 16.15
CA SER A 131 -28.36 -15.48 16.94
C SER A 131 -28.25 -15.06 18.41
N SER A 132 -27.87 -13.80 18.65
CA SER A 132 -27.76 -13.17 19.97
C SER A 132 -29.07 -13.14 20.79
N LYS A 133 -30.22 -13.41 20.16
CA LYS A 133 -31.55 -13.29 20.79
C LYS A 133 -32.07 -14.61 21.37
N LYS A 134 -31.42 -15.74 21.09
CA LYS A 134 -31.84 -17.05 21.61
C LYS A 134 -30.80 -17.56 22.61
N PRO A 135 -31.17 -17.78 23.88
CA PRO A 135 -30.22 -18.30 24.86
C PRO A 135 -29.84 -19.75 24.49
N PRO A 136 -28.54 -20.12 24.62
CA PRO A 136 -28.10 -21.49 24.45
C PRO A 136 -28.73 -22.40 25.51
N CYS A 137 -28.58 -23.72 25.32
CA CYS A 137 -28.89 -24.68 26.37
C CYS A 137 -28.07 -24.38 27.65
N LEU A 138 -28.67 -24.66 28.81
CA LEU A 138 -27.96 -24.58 30.08
C LEU A 138 -26.83 -25.61 30.13
N ASP A 139 -25.74 -25.25 30.80
CA ASP A 139 -24.57 -26.13 30.95
C ASP A 139 -24.96 -27.50 31.50
N GLY A 140 -24.37 -28.56 30.91
CA GLY A 140 -24.65 -29.95 31.29
C GLY A 140 -26.01 -30.49 30.84
N THR A 141 -26.85 -29.69 30.17
CA THR A 141 -28.12 -30.16 29.60
C THR A 141 -27.95 -30.56 28.14
N ARG A 142 -28.77 -31.51 27.65
CA ARG A 142 -28.85 -31.90 26.21
C ARG A 142 -27.51 -32.34 25.58
N VAL A 143 -26.50 -32.67 26.39
CA VAL A 143 -25.13 -32.99 25.95
C VAL A 143 -25.10 -34.10 24.90
N SER A 144 -25.87 -35.18 25.08
CA SER A 144 -25.91 -36.29 24.13
C SER A 144 -26.48 -35.87 22.77
N LEU A 145 -27.47 -34.98 22.75
CA LEU A 145 -28.07 -34.45 21.52
C LEU A 145 -27.10 -33.52 20.80
N LEU A 146 -26.47 -32.58 21.52
CA LEU A 146 -25.48 -31.66 20.93
C LEU A 146 -24.31 -32.43 20.32
N LYS A 147 -23.75 -33.41 21.05
CA LYS A 147 -22.68 -34.28 20.53
C LYS A 147 -23.09 -35.06 19.29
N TRP A 148 -24.34 -35.53 19.23
CA TRP A 148 -24.85 -36.22 18.05
C TRP A 148 -24.96 -35.27 16.86
N ILE A 149 -25.45 -34.04 17.06
CA ILE A 149 -25.52 -33.02 16.00
C ILE A 149 -24.11 -32.66 15.49
N THR A 150 -23.15 -32.40 16.37
CA THR A 150 -21.76 -32.10 15.96
C THR A 150 -21.18 -33.22 15.11
N LYS A 151 -21.35 -34.49 15.53
CA LYS A 151 -20.89 -35.63 14.73
C LYS A 151 -21.56 -35.70 13.35
N TRP A 152 -22.84 -35.34 13.27
CA TRP A 152 -23.57 -35.28 12.02
C TRP A 152 -23.07 -34.16 11.10
N ILE A 153 -22.70 -33.00 11.66
CA ILE A 153 -22.06 -31.90 10.92
C ILE A 153 -20.70 -32.33 10.37
N ASP A 154 -19.89 -33.01 11.19
CA ASP A 154 -18.52 -33.41 10.83
C ASP A 154 -18.45 -34.57 9.82
N HIS A 155 -19.49 -35.39 9.72
CA HIS A 155 -19.53 -36.59 8.88
C HIS A 155 -20.72 -36.57 7.91
N PRO A 156 -20.74 -35.63 6.95
CA PRO A 156 -21.74 -35.65 5.90
C PRO A 156 -21.48 -36.85 4.97
N SER A 157 -22.28 -37.89 5.12
CA SER A 157 -22.47 -38.94 4.09
C SER A 157 -23.33 -38.40 2.94
N ASP A 158 -23.23 -39.00 1.75
CA ASP A 158 -24.09 -38.64 0.60
C ASP A 158 -25.60 -38.79 0.94
N ASP A 159 -25.94 -39.65 1.91
CA ASP A 159 -27.31 -39.86 2.43
C ASP A 159 -27.71 -38.93 3.60
N SER A 160 -26.76 -38.28 4.27
CA SER A 160 -27.07 -37.33 5.34
C SER A 160 -27.35 -35.96 4.72
N GLY A 161 -28.62 -35.70 4.41
CA GLY A 161 -29.02 -34.43 3.79
C GLY A 161 -28.60 -33.20 4.61
N CYS A 162 -28.53 -32.02 3.98
CA CYS A 162 -28.08 -30.77 4.61
C CYS A 162 -29.08 -30.13 5.59
N ILE A 163 -30.14 -30.85 5.98
CA ILE A 163 -31.27 -30.32 6.75
C ILE A 163 -31.54 -31.23 7.94
N LEU A 164 -31.45 -30.67 9.14
CA LEU A 164 -31.77 -31.35 10.39
C LEU A 164 -33.06 -30.79 11.00
N CYS A 165 -34.07 -31.65 11.20
CA CYS A 165 -35.35 -31.26 11.78
C CYS A 165 -35.48 -31.73 13.23
N LEU A 166 -35.61 -30.79 14.17
CA LEU A 166 -35.87 -31.08 15.58
C LEU A 166 -37.37 -31.03 15.88
N ILE A 167 -37.98 -32.19 16.08
CA ILE A 167 -39.40 -32.33 16.43
C ILE A 167 -39.56 -32.48 17.94
N GLY A 168 -40.53 -31.78 18.52
CA GLY A 168 -40.85 -31.94 19.94
C GLY A 168 -41.86 -30.91 20.44
N ALA A 169 -42.39 -31.14 21.64
CA ALA A 169 -43.37 -30.25 22.25
C ALA A 169 -42.89 -28.79 22.33
N ALA A 170 -43.84 -27.85 22.24
CA ALA A 170 -43.57 -26.43 22.44
C ALA A 170 -42.92 -26.19 23.81
N GLY A 171 -42.07 -25.16 23.91
CA GLY A 171 -41.38 -24.81 25.17
C GLY A 171 -40.23 -25.73 25.59
N ARG A 172 -39.95 -26.83 24.88
CA ARG A 172 -38.84 -27.75 25.21
C ARG A 172 -37.46 -27.27 24.72
N GLY A 173 -37.24 -25.97 24.54
CA GLY A 173 -35.91 -25.42 24.22
C GLY A 173 -35.30 -25.87 22.88
N LYS A 174 -36.10 -26.15 21.84
CA LYS A 174 -35.58 -26.53 20.51
C LYS A 174 -34.70 -25.43 19.89
N SER A 175 -35.12 -24.18 20.00
CA SER A 175 -34.33 -23.03 19.53
C SER A 175 -33.03 -22.85 20.32
N SER A 176 -33.01 -23.22 21.61
CA SER A 176 -31.78 -23.19 22.42
C SER A 176 -30.77 -24.25 21.99
N VAL A 177 -31.22 -25.39 21.47
CA VAL A 177 -30.32 -26.39 20.86
C VAL A 177 -29.62 -25.79 19.64
N GLY A 178 -30.36 -25.12 18.75
CA GLY A 178 -29.78 -24.43 17.59
C GLY A 178 -28.77 -23.35 18.00
N ALA A 179 -29.11 -22.55 19.00
CA ALA A 179 -28.21 -21.53 19.56
C ALA A 179 -26.91 -22.13 20.12
N SER A 180 -26.98 -23.23 20.88
CA SER A 180 -25.80 -23.94 21.37
C SER A 180 -24.94 -24.49 20.24
N VAL A 181 -25.54 -25.15 19.24
CA VAL A 181 -24.79 -25.68 18.09
C VAL A 181 -24.08 -24.56 17.34
N ALA A 182 -24.78 -23.45 17.05
CA ALA A 182 -24.16 -22.32 16.36
C ALA A 182 -23.02 -21.70 17.19
N GLN A 183 -23.19 -21.60 18.51
CA GLN A 183 -22.15 -21.10 19.42
C GLN A 183 -20.90 -22.00 19.40
N ASP A 184 -21.09 -23.32 19.49
CA ASP A 184 -19.99 -24.30 19.50
C ASP A 184 -19.25 -24.34 18.16
N GLU A 185 -19.97 -24.34 17.03
CA GLU A 185 -19.38 -24.34 15.69
C GLU A 185 -18.70 -23.01 15.35
N ARG A 186 -19.21 -21.89 15.88
CA ARG A 186 -18.55 -20.58 15.75
C ARG A 186 -17.25 -20.53 16.56
N ALA A 187 -17.25 -21.07 17.77
CA ALA A 187 -16.05 -21.19 18.59
C ALA A 187 -14.99 -22.08 17.92
N SER A 188 -15.44 -23.13 17.23
CA SER A 188 -14.59 -24.06 16.47
C SER A 188 -14.18 -23.54 15.09
N LYS A 189 -14.65 -22.34 14.69
CA LYS A 189 -14.39 -21.71 13.38
C LYS A 189 -14.90 -22.50 12.16
N HIS A 190 -15.81 -23.45 12.35
CA HIS A 190 -16.45 -24.18 11.25
C HIS A 190 -17.68 -23.44 10.70
N LEU A 191 -18.30 -22.57 11.50
CA LEU A 191 -19.48 -21.79 11.09
C LEU A 191 -19.09 -20.47 10.41
N GLY A 192 -19.32 -20.38 9.10
CA GLY A 192 -19.06 -19.17 8.32
C GLY A 192 -20.08 -18.04 8.49
N ALA A 193 -21.35 -18.41 8.62
CA ALA A 193 -22.45 -17.49 8.79
C ALA A 193 -23.66 -18.20 9.41
N ASP A 194 -24.49 -17.46 10.14
CA ASP A 194 -25.75 -17.95 10.70
C ASP A 194 -26.89 -16.94 10.56
N PHE A 195 -28.11 -17.45 10.51
CA PHE A 195 -29.32 -16.63 10.45
C PHE A 195 -30.48 -17.32 11.16
N TYR A 196 -31.18 -16.57 12.01
CA TYR A 196 -32.32 -17.04 12.77
C TYR A 196 -33.59 -16.32 12.34
N PHE A 197 -34.61 -17.09 11.99
CA PHE A 197 -35.92 -16.58 11.65
C PHE A 197 -37.03 -17.36 12.35
N THR A 198 -38.19 -16.74 12.40
CA THR A 198 -39.44 -17.34 12.88
C THR A 198 -40.49 -17.16 11.80
N VAL A 199 -41.43 -18.10 11.69
CA VAL A 199 -42.43 -18.13 10.61
C VAL A 199 -43.34 -16.90 10.63
N ASP A 200 -43.54 -16.30 11.80
CA ASP A 200 -44.30 -15.08 12.03
C ASP A 200 -43.56 -13.78 11.64
N GLN A 201 -42.28 -13.86 11.25
CA GLN A 201 -41.46 -12.70 10.84
C GLN A 201 -41.11 -12.77 9.35
N GLN A 202 -42.14 -12.81 8.51
CA GLN A 202 -42.00 -12.97 7.06
C GLN A 202 -41.10 -11.89 6.42
N ASP A 203 -41.17 -10.65 6.92
CA ASP A 203 -40.34 -9.52 6.46
C ASP A 203 -38.84 -9.70 6.72
N ARG A 204 -38.43 -10.55 7.69
CA ARG A 204 -37.00 -10.84 7.94
C ARG A 204 -36.41 -11.84 6.96
N ASN A 205 -37.23 -12.64 6.29
CA ASN A 205 -36.74 -13.65 5.36
C ASN A 205 -36.09 -13.01 4.13
N GLU A 206 -36.55 -11.82 3.72
CA GLU A 206 -36.01 -11.06 2.60
C GLU A 206 -34.58 -10.53 2.88
N GLY A 207 -34.21 -10.40 4.16
CA GLY A 207 -32.89 -9.96 4.60
C GLY A 207 -31.90 -11.09 4.92
N ALA A 208 -32.29 -12.35 4.79
CA ALA A 208 -31.45 -13.49 5.20
C ALA A 208 -30.15 -13.57 4.38
N ILE A 209 -30.25 -13.51 3.06
CA ILE A 209 -29.09 -13.68 2.17
C ILE A 209 -28.08 -12.53 2.31
N PRO A 210 -28.48 -11.25 2.32
CA PRO A 210 -27.54 -10.16 2.54
C PRO A 210 -26.81 -10.27 3.89
N VAL A 211 -27.50 -10.70 4.95
CA VAL A 211 -26.89 -10.94 6.27
C VAL A 211 -25.88 -12.08 6.21
N LEU A 212 -26.22 -13.21 5.59
CA LEU A 212 -25.31 -14.35 5.44
C LEU A 212 -24.09 -13.98 4.60
N ALA A 213 -24.28 -13.36 3.44
CA ALA A 213 -23.21 -12.90 2.57
C ALA A 213 -22.29 -11.90 3.29
N ARG A 214 -22.87 -10.99 4.07
CA ARG A 214 -22.10 -10.08 4.91
C ARG A 214 -21.30 -10.83 5.96
N GLN A 215 -21.82 -11.86 6.62
CA GLN A 215 -20.99 -12.62 7.57
C GLN A 215 -19.87 -13.37 6.86
N LEU A 216 -20.16 -14.03 5.73
CA LEU A 216 -19.18 -14.76 4.92
C LEU A 216 -18.06 -13.87 4.39
N ALA A 217 -18.34 -12.61 4.06
CA ALA A 217 -17.34 -11.67 3.58
C ALA A 217 -16.26 -11.34 4.63
N TRP A 218 -16.51 -11.53 5.92
CA TRP A 218 -15.51 -11.34 7.00
C TRP A 218 -15.05 -12.69 7.56
N TRP A 219 -15.54 -13.79 6.99
CA TRP A 219 -15.11 -15.13 7.34
C TRP A 219 -13.91 -15.55 6.49
N GLY A 220 -12.94 -16.21 7.12
CA GLY A 220 -11.77 -16.77 6.45
C GLY A 220 -10.74 -15.73 5.99
N ASP A 221 -10.18 -15.95 4.80
CA ASP A 221 -8.99 -15.24 4.28
C ASP A 221 -9.29 -14.01 3.41
N GLY A 222 -10.56 -13.60 3.34
CA GLY A 222 -10.99 -12.41 2.61
C GLY A 222 -11.20 -12.59 1.10
N ARG A 223 -11.00 -13.78 0.52
CA ARG A 223 -11.31 -14.03 -0.90
C ARG A 223 -12.79 -13.86 -1.21
N LEU A 224 -13.66 -14.37 -0.34
CA LEU A 224 -15.12 -14.19 -0.44
C LEU A 224 -15.50 -12.71 -0.40
N ARG A 225 -14.86 -11.92 0.45
CA ARG A 225 -15.05 -10.47 0.56
C ARG A 225 -14.90 -9.78 -0.79
N ILE A 226 -13.82 -10.09 -1.50
CA ILE A 226 -13.49 -9.47 -2.79
C ILE A 226 -14.51 -9.88 -3.85
N LYS A 227 -14.86 -11.16 -3.92
CA LYS A 227 -15.88 -11.65 -4.87
C LYS A 227 -17.26 -11.04 -4.62
N ILE A 228 -17.69 -10.95 -3.36
CA ILE A 228 -18.95 -10.34 -2.97
C ILE A 228 -18.95 -8.84 -3.29
N ALA A 229 -17.85 -8.13 -2.99
CA ALA A 229 -17.70 -6.72 -3.35
C ALA A 229 -17.74 -6.52 -4.87
N SER A 230 -17.12 -7.40 -5.66
CA SER A 230 -17.18 -7.35 -7.13
C SER A 230 -18.61 -7.52 -7.66
N ALA A 231 -19.40 -8.41 -7.06
CA ALA A 231 -20.81 -8.58 -7.41
C ALA A 231 -21.61 -7.30 -7.10
N LEU A 232 -21.38 -6.69 -5.94
CA LEU A 232 -22.02 -5.44 -5.51
C LEU A 232 -21.55 -4.20 -6.30
N HIS A 233 -20.32 -4.23 -6.81
CA HIS A 233 -19.81 -3.19 -7.70
C HIS A 233 -20.57 -3.22 -9.04
N THR A 234 -20.91 -4.42 -9.52
CA THR A 234 -21.65 -4.64 -10.77
C THR A 234 -23.14 -4.31 -10.62
N ASP A 235 -23.75 -4.70 -9.50
CA ASP A 235 -25.16 -4.43 -9.17
C ASP A 235 -25.26 -3.92 -7.73
N ARG A 236 -25.38 -2.60 -7.56
CA ARG A 236 -25.43 -1.97 -6.22
C ARG A 236 -26.70 -2.31 -5.43
N ASP A 237 -27.79 -2.61 -6.13
CA ASP A 237 -29.08 -2.95 -5.53
C ASP A 237 -29.26 -4.46 -5.35
N LEU A 238 -28.18 -5.25 -5.45
CA LEU A 238 -28.22 -6.70 -5.40
C LEU A 238 -28.90 -7.23 -4.12
N ALA A 239 -28.74 -6.54 -2.98
CA ALA A 239 -29.39 -6.86 -1.71
C ALA A 239 -30.92 -6.67 -1.70
N GLN A 240 -31.49 -6.01 -2.71
CA GLN A 240 -32.93 -5.77 -2.86
C GLN A 240 -33.54 -6.59 -4.01
N ARG A 241 -32.72 -7.38 -4.73
CA ARG A 241 -33.19 -8.27 -5.80
C ARG A 241 -33.95 -9.46 -5.23
N LEU A 242 -34.55 -10.27 -6.12
CA LEU A 242 -35.19 -11.53 -5.75
C LEU A 242 -34.21 -12.47 -5.03
N LEU A 243 -34.70 -13.22 -4.04
CA LEU A 243 -33.91 -14.09 -3.16
C LEU A 243 -33.03 -15.11 -3.91
N GLU A 244 -33.53 -15.66 -5.02
CA GLU A 244 -32.76 -16.56 -5.89
C GLU A 244 -31.54 -15.86 -6.51
N VAL A 245 -31.71 -14.62 -6.96
CA VAL A 245 -30.63 -13.81 -7.53
C VAL A 245 -29.61 -13.45 -6.46
N GLN A 246 -30.09 -13.05 -5.27
CA GLN A 246 -29.23 -12.79 -4.12
C GLN A 246 -28.40 -14.02 -3.78
N PHE A 247 -29.03 -15.18 -3.61
CA PHE A 247 -28.34 -16.42 -3.21
C PHE A 247 -27.28 -16.81 -4.23
N ARG A 248 -27.63 -16.83 -5.52
CA ARG A 248 -26.70 -17.18 -6.58
C ARG A 248 -25.49 -16.24 -6.61
N LYS A 249 -25.73 -14.92 -6.59
CA LYS A 249 -24.67 -13.92 -6.79
C LYS A 249 -23.83 -13.62 -5.55
N LEU A 250 -24.43 -13.70 -4.35
CA LEU A 250 -23.78 -13.34 -3.09
C LEU A 250 -23.25 -14.55 -2.31
N VAL A 251 -23.73 -15.76 -2.60
CA VAL A 251 -23.34 -16.98 -1.86
C VAL A 251 -22.77 -18.05 -2.80
N GLN A 252 -23.52 -18.46 -3.82
CA GLN A 252 -23.12 -19.60 -4.67
C GLN A 252 -21.92 -19.31 -5.58
N GLU A 253 -21.91 -18.18 -6.30
CA GLU A 253 -20.79 -17.81 -7.19
C GLU A 253 -19.50 -17.41 -6.42
N PRO A 254 -19.59 -16.78 -5.23
CA PRO A 254 -18.41 -16.50 -4.43
C PRO A 254 -17.71 -17.72 -3.80
N LEU A 255 -18.47 -18.74 -3.37
CA LEU A 255 -17.94 -19.98 -2.80
C LEU A 255 -17.17 -20.79 -3.86
#